data_AF-A0A1E5NHU4-F1
#
_entry.id   AF-A0A1E5NHU4-F1
#
_cell.length_a   1.000
_cell.length_b   1.000
_cell.length_c   1.000
_cell.angle_alpha   90.00
_cell.angle_beta   90.00
_cell.angle_gamma   90.00
#
_symmetry.space_group_name_H-M   'P 1'
#
loop_
_entity.id
_entity.type
_entity.pdbx_description
1 polymer ?
#
loop_
_entity_poly.entity_id
_entity_poly.type
_entity_poly.pdbx_seq_one_letter_code
_entity_poly.pdbx_strand_id
1 'polypeptide(L)'
;MENILLNIIFTAAGILLLYLGGTYIVDGSVMVANRLKIPSIVIGLTVVAMGTSMPELFVSLFGALRGESAIAVGNVIGSNIFNVVFVLGVSALFMTMSAGKKSYYVSMVSMFIMYAALGIMLFNIKTKRLSGDKISIIEGAVLIVLLCVYVYYLYTVISKDKDELAVFEKEVSSSSKTHSIFRAIFKIIVAVLALAFGSDVFIKGVTGIFRNFLSEHIIGFIVVAVGTSIPELVTSVIAAVKKEADISIGNIVGSNIFNVGGVLGISSMASFKYGGIILSEAQDYLMDFSIMVFAGLLLLAFTVRGKSLGKVKGVIFLIIYIAYVAYLLKTTSV
;
A
#
# COMPACT_ATOMS: atom_id res chain seq x y z
N MET A 1 -20.24 29.44 1.58
CA MET A 1 -20.28 28.16 0.85
C MET A 1 -19.15 28.20 -0.14
N GLU A 2 -18.00 27.56 0.15
CA GLU A 2 -17.14 27.08 -0.94
C GLU A 2 -18.06 26.40 -1.95
N ASN A 3 -17.82 26.64 -3.25
CA ASN A 3 -18.78 26.34 -4.30
C ASN A 3 -19.05 24.83 -4.30
N ILE A 4 -20.13 24.39 -3.64
CA ILE A 4 -20.40 22.96 -3.41
C ILE A 4 -20.50 22.19 -4.72
N LEU A 5 -20.96 22.88 -5.77
CA LEU A 5 -20.95 22.41 -7.15
C LEU A 5 -19.53 22.10 -7.64
N LEU A 6 -18.56 22.98 -7.38
CA LEU A 6 -17.15 22.75 -7.72
C LEU A 6 -16.60 21.51 -7.00
N ASN A 7 -16.92 21.34 -5.70
CA ASN A 7 -16.45 20.20 -4.94
C ASN A 7 -17.08 18.88 -5.44
N ILE A 8 -18.37 18.90 -5.83
CA ILE A 8 -19.03 17.77 -6.50
C ILE A 8 -18.35 17.44 -7.84
N ILE A 9 -18.00 18.47 -8.64
CA ILE A 9 -17.27 18.29 -9.90
C ILE A 9 -15.90 17.65 -9.65
N PHE A 10 -15.16 18.11 -8.64
CA PHE A 10 -13.89 17.51 -8.25
C PHE A 10 -14.07 16.05 -7.81
N THR A 11 -15.05 15.75 -6.96
CA THR A 11 -15.34 14.36 -6.57
C THR A 11 -15.64 13.49 -7.79
N ALA A 12 -16.50 13.93 -8.71
CA ALA A 12 -16.85 13.17 -9.90
C ALA A 12 -15.65 12.98 -10.86
N ALA A 13 -14.85 14.03 -11.09
CA ALA A 13 -13.66 13.97 -11.91
C ALA A 13 -12.59 13.04 -11.30
N GLY A 14 -12.39 13.12 -9.99
CA GLY A 14 -11.50 12.23 -9.24
C GLY A 14 -11.91 10.77 -9.37
N ILE A 15 -13.20 10.44 -9.18
CA ILE A 15 -13.72 9.08 -9.38
C ILE A 15 -13.44 8.58 -10.80
N LEU A 16 -13.69 9.40 -11.82
CA LEU A 16 -13.44 9.02 -13.21
C LEU A 16 -11.95 8.72 -13.46
N LEU A 17 -11.05 9.60 -13.00
CA LEU A 17 -9.61 9.42 -13.14
C LEU A 17 -9.12 8.17 -12.42
N LEU A 18 -9.60 7.93 -11.19
CA LEU A 18 -9.30 6.74 -10.42
C LEU A 18 -9.77 5.47 -11.14
N TYR A 19 -11.00 5.45 -11.64
CA TYR A 19 -11.53 4.30 -12.39
C TYR A 19 -10.70 3.99 -13.64
N LEU A 20 -10.35 5.02 -14.43
CA LEU A 20 -9.51 4.87 -15.63
C LEU A 20 -8.10 4.41 -15.26
N GLY A 21 -7.50 5.02 -14.23
CA GLY A 21 -6.18 4.66 -13.72
C GLY A 21 -6.12 3.22 -13.25
N GLY A 22 -7.03 2.80 -12.38
CA GLY A 22 -7.07 1.40 -11.91
C GLY A 22 -7.38 0.41 -13.02
N THR A 23 -8.17 0.79 -14.04
CA THR A 23 -8.39 -0.05 -15.23
C THR A 23 -7.09 -0.22 -16.02
N TYR A 24 -6.33 0.85 -16.23
CA TYR A 24 -5.13 0.87 -17.05
C TYR A 24 -3.94 0.19 -16.36
N ILE A 25 -3.79 0.35 -15.04
CA ILE A 25 -2.70 -0.30 -14.30
C ILE A 25 -2.90 -1.81 -14.31
N VAL A 26 -4.13 -2.31 -14.13
CA VAL A 26 -4.42 -3.75 -14.17
C VAL A 26 -4.17 -4.31 -15.56
N ASP A 27 -4.70 -3.67 -16.61
CA ASP A 27 -4.48 -4.11 -17.99
C ASP A 27 -2.99 -4.10 -18.37
N GLY A 28 -2.29 -3.01 -18.04
CA GLY A 28 -0.87 -2.86 -18.32
C GLY A 28 -0.05 -3.93 -17.59
N SER A 29 -0.41 -4.24 -16.34
CA SER A 29 0.25 -5.26 -15.54
C SER A 29 0.08 -6.67 -16.10
N VAL A 30 -1.14 -7.03 -16.50
CA VAL A 30 -1.41 -8.31 -17.19
C VAL A 30 -0.62 -8.39 -18.50
N MET A 31 -0.55 -7.30 -19.27
CA MET A 31 0.23 -7.25 -20.50
C MET A 31 1.73 -7.45 -20.24
N VAL A 32 2.28 -6.83 -19.18
CA VAL A 32 3.69 -7.01 -18.79
C VAL A 32 3.95 -8.45 -18.33
N ALA A 33 3.10 -9.01 -17.46
CA ALA A 33 3.19 -10.38 -16.97
C ALA A 33 3.25 -11.39 -18.14
N ASN A 34 2.29 -11.28 -19.07
CA ASN A 34 2.20 -12.15 -20.25
C ASN A 34 3.41 -11.99 -21.18
N ARG A 35 3.91 -10.76 -21.36
CA ARG A 35 5.03 -10.49 -22.27
C ARG A 35 6.37 -10.97 -21.71
N LEU A 36 6.59 -10.79 -20.41
CA LEU A 36 7.81 -11.20 -19.72
C LEU A 36 7.78 -12.67 -19.28
N LYS A 37 6.62 -13.34 -19.40
CA LYS A 37 6.37 -14.68 -18.86
C LYS A 37 6.69 -14.76 -17.37
N ILE A 38 6.17 -13.78 -16.62
CA ILE A 38 6.32 -13.67 -15.18
C ILE A 38 4.94 -13.76 -14.55
N PRO A 39 4.75 -14.53 -13.46
CA PRO A 39 3.47 -14.64 -12.79
C PRO A 39 2.86 -13.27 -12.45
N SER A 40 1.56 -13.09 -12.72
CA SER A 40 0.85 -11.82 -12.48
C SER A 40 1.00 -11.31 -11.04
N ILE A 41 1.03 -12.22 -10.06
CA ILE A 41 1.25 -11.87 -8.66
C ILE A 41 2.59 -11.19 -8.41
N VAL A 42 3.67 -11.56 -9.13
CA VAL A 42 4.98 -10.91 -9.00
C VAL A 42 4.92 -9.46 -9.50
N ILE A 43 4.17 -9.20 -10.57
CA ILE A 43 3.94 -7.83 -11.06
C ILE A 43 3.10 -7.02 -10.06
N GLY A 44 2.07 -7.63 -9.48
CA GLY A 44 1.28 -7.05 -8.40
C GLY A 44 2.13 -6.65 -7.19
N LEU A 45 2.99 -7.58 -6.73
CA LEU A 45 3.91 -7.40 -5.60
C LEU A 45 5.00 -6.34 -5.84
N THR A 46 5.28 -5.98 -7.09
CA THR A 46 6.39 -5.10 -7.46
C THR A 46 5.93 -3.83 -8.15
N VAL A 47 5.71 -3.89 -9.46
CA VAL A 47 5.45 -2.72 -10.30
C VAL A 47 4.16 -2.02 -9.89
N VAL A 48 3.10 -2.78 -9.62
CA VAL A 48 1.80 -2.22 -9.22
C VAL A 48 1.92 -1.58 -7.84
N ALA A 49 2.36 -2.36 -6.85
CA ALA A 49 2.60 -1.89 -5.50
C ALA A 49 3.48 -0.63 -5.44
N MET A 50 4.62 -0.65 -6.10
CA MET A 50 5.52 0.51 -6.15
C MET A 50 4.83 1.72 -6.78
N GLY A 51 4.09 1.53 -7.88
CA GLY A 51 3.40 2.60 -8.58
C GLY A 51 2.26 3.21 -7.76
N THR A 52 1.48 2.39 -7.07
CA THR A 52 0.37 2.86 -6.23
C THR A 52 0.85 3.53 -4.96
N SER A 53 1.99 3.12 -4.40
CA SER A 53 2.57 3.72 -3.18
C SER A 53 3.45 4.95 -3.42
N MET A 54 3.46 5.50 -4.64
CA MET A 54 4.15 6.76 -4.94
C MET A 54 3.58 7.97 -4.20
N PRO A 55 2.26 8.13 -4.03
CA PRO A 55 1.69 9.22 -3.23
C PRO A 55 2.14 9.14 -1.76
N GLU A 56 2.19 7.95 -1.16
CA GLU A 56 2.74 7.72 0.16
C GLU A 56 4.20 8.15 0.22
N LEU A 57 5.00 7.77 -0.79
CA LEU A 57 6.38 8.20 -0.91
C LEU A 57 6.48 9.73 -0.88
N PHE A 58 5.71 10.42 -1.71
CA PHE A 58 5.78 11.88 -1.78
C PHE A 58 5.34 12.56 -0.47
N VAL A 59 4.23 12.12 0.12
CA VAL A 59 3.74 12.71 1.39
C VAL A 59 4.75 12.49 2.51
N SER A 60 5.26 11.27 2.69
CA SER A 60 6.25 10.99 3.73
C SER A 60 7.60 11.66 3.45
N LEU A 61 8.05 11.71 2.20
CA LEU A 61 9.31 12.34 1.80
C LEU A 61 9.27 13.85 2.06
N PHE A 62 8.24 14.53 1.58
CA PHE A 62 8.13 15.97 1.76
C PHE A 62 7.82 16.36 3.21
N GLY A 63 7.05 15.55 3.94
CA GLY A 63 6.88 15.73 5.39
C GLY A 63 8.20 15.64 6.14
N ALA A 64 9.00 14.60 5.84
CA ALA A 64 10.29 14.40 6.48
C ALA A 64 11.30 15.51 6.12
N LEU A 65 11.34 15.96 4.86
CA LEU A 65 12.19 17.08 4.43
C LEU A 65 11.83 18.43 5.07
N ARG A 66 10.58 18.61 5.51
CA ARG A 66 10.11 19.80 6.24
C ARG A 66 10.31 19.71 7.75
N GLY A 67 10.76 18.57 8.27
CA GLY A 67 10.82 18.30 9.70
C GLY A 67 9.46 17.94 10.33
N GLU A 68 8.43 17.67 9.51
CA GLU A 68 7.10 17.21 9.92
C GLU A 68 7.08 15.68 10.03
N SER A 69 7.99 15.16 10.85
CA SER A 69 8.37 13.74 10.84
C SER A 69 7.30 12.79 11.41
N ALA A 70 6.33 13.30 12.17
CA ALA A 70 5.14 12.55 12.61
C ALA A 70 4.25 12.12 11.43
N ILE A 71 4.13 12.98 10.42
CA ILE A 71 3.36 12.68 9.21
C ILE A 71 4.01 11.53 8.45
N ALA A 72 5.35 11.51 8.35
CA ALA A 72 6.04 10.50 7.55
C ALA A 72 5.85 9.06 8.06
N VAL A 73 5.94 8.85 9.38
CA VAL A 73 5.80 7.53 10.00
C VAL A 73 4.33 7.15 10.20
N GLY A 74 3.51 8.11 10.63
CA GLY A 74 2.06 7.92 10.76
C GLY A 74 1.42 7.54 9.42
N ASN A 75 1.84 8.17 8.32
CA ASN A 75 1.38 7.84 6.97
C ASN A 75 1.68 6.38 6.63
N VAL A 76 2.91 5.91 6.80
CA VAL A 76 3.29 4.53 6.45
C VAL A 76 2.58 3.49 7.30
N ILE A 77 2.51 3.69 8.62
CA ILE A 77 1.84 2.74 9.51
C ILE A 77 0.33 2.72 9.21
N GLY A 78 -0.28 3.90 9.06
CA GLY A 78 -1.70 4.06 8.72
C GLY A 78 -2.07 3.41 7.39
N SER A 79 -1.30 3.68 6.33
CA SER A 79 -1.48 3.07 5.01
C SER A 79 -1.34 1.54 5.05
N ASN A 80 -0.38 1.01 5.81
CA ASN A 80 -0.23 -0.44 5.95
C ASN A 80 -1.40 -1.10 6.67
N ILE A 81 -1.92 -0.47 7.72
CA ILE A 81 -3.15 -0.93 8.38
C ILE A 81 -4.30 -0.89 7.38
N PHE A 82 -4.53 0.26 6.75
CA PHE A 82 -5.61 0.48 5.78
C PHE A 82 -5.57 -0.54 4.64
N ASN A 83 -4.39 -0.83 4.09
CA ASN A 83 -4.22 -1.82 3.03
C ASN A 83 -4.64 -3.22 3.47
N VAL A 84 -4.24 -3.67 4.67
CA VAL A 84 -4.55 -5.02 5.15
C VAL A 84 -6.00 -5.16 5.62
N VAL A 85 -6.54 -4.16 6.34
CA VAL A 85 -7.88 -4.30 6.94
C VAL A 85 -8.99 -3.74 6.07
N PHE A 86 -8.76 -2.66 5.33
CA PHE A 86 -9.79 -2.04 4.51
C PHE A 86 -9.69 -2.47 3.05
N VAL A 87 -8.57 -2.21 2.38
CA VAL A 87 -8.41 -2.50 0.95
C VAL A 87 -8.61 -3.98 0.63
N LEU A 88 -7.95 -4.85 1.40
CA LEU A 88 -8.16 -6.29 1.31
C LEU A 88 -9.59 -6.70 1.63
N GLY A 89 -10.16 -6.13 2.70
CA GLY A 89 -11.52 -6.40 3.13
C GLY A 89 -12.54 -6.13 2.04
N VAL A 90 -12.46 -4.95 1.40
CA VAL A 90 -13.29 -4.55 0.26
C VAL A 90 -13.02 -5.44 -0.95
N SER A 91 -11.76 -5.68 -1.30
CA SER A 91 -11.40 -6.49 -2.48
C SER A 91 -11.93 -7.92 -2.38
N ALA A 92 -11.88 -8.51 -1.18
CA ALA A 92 -12.39 -9.85 -0.90
C ALA A 92 -13.93 -9.96 -1.00
N LEU A 93 -14.68 -8.84 -1.00
CA LEU A 93 -16.12 -8.85 -1.28
C LEU A 93 -16.42 -9.13 -2.75
N PHE A 94 -15.52 -8.75 -3.65
CA PHE A 94 -15.68 -8.90 -5.10
C PHE A 94 -15.14 -10.24 -5.60
N MET A 95 -14.03 -10.73 -5.05
CA MET A 95 -13.41 -11.97 -5.49
C MET A 95 -12.69 -12.71 -4.35
N THR A 96 -12.79 -14.04 -4.35
CA THR A 96 -11.98 -14.88 -3.47
C THR A 96 -10.52 -14.85 -3.90
N MET A 97 -9.62 -14.42 -3.01
CA MET A 97 -8.20 -14.28 -3.29
C MET A 97 -7.45 -15.55 -2.85
N SER A 98 -6.71 -16.17 -3.77
CA SER A 98 -5.91 -17.36 -3.47
C SER A 98 -4.51 -16.94 -3.01
N ALA A 99 -4.07 -17.48 -1.87
CA ALA A 99 -2.75 -17.22 -1.30
C ALA A 99 -1.83 -18.45 -1.38
N GLY A 100 -2.08 -19.34 -2.35
CA GLY A 100 -1.36 -20.61 -2.50
C GLY A 100 0.02 -20.52 -3.16
N LYS A 101 0.36 -19.37 -3.76
CA LYS A 101 1.57 -19.20 -4.57
C LYS A 101 2.82 -18.96 -3.70
N LYS A 102 3.99 -19.44 -4.13
CA LYS A 102 5.26 -19.34 -3.39
C LYS A 102 5.71 -17.88 -3.27
N SER A 103 5.51 -17.10 -4.32
CA SER A 103 5.68 -15.64 -4.39
C SER A 103 4.93 -14.88 -3.30
N TYR A 104 3.70 -15.30 -3.00
CA TYR A 104 2.93 -14.74 -1.88
C TYR A 104 3.62 -14.99 -0.54
N TYR A 105 4.00 -16.24 -0.23
CA TYR A 105 4.63 -16.57 1.06
C TYR A 105 5.98 -15.90 1.26
N VAL A 106 6.81 -15.85 0.22
CA VAL A 106 8.10 -15.12 0.26
C VAL A 106 7.87 -13.64 0.55
N SER A 107 6.83 -13.05 -0.03
CA SER A 107 6.48 -11.66 0.21
C SER A 107 5.92 -11.42 1.61
N MET A 108 5.09 -12.33 2.13
CA MET A 108 4.64 -12.27 3.53
C MET A 108 5.81 -12.34 4.51
N VAL A 109 6.77 -13.25 4.29
CA VAL A 109 7.99 -13.33 5.12
C VAL A 109 8.78 -12.01 5.03
N SER A 110 8.96 -11.46 3.83
CA SER A 110 9.67 -10.19 3.63
C SER A 110 8.95 -9.01 4.29
N MET A 111 7.62 -8.98 4.25
CA MET A 111 6.79 -8.01 4.97
C MET A 111 7.02 -8.10 6.49
N PHE A 112 7.07 -9.30 7.07
CA PHE A 112 7.37 -9.46 8.49
C PHE A 112 8.82 -9.13 8.86
N ILE A 113 9.79 -9.37 7.97
CA ILE A 113 11.19 -8.92 8.16
C ILE A 113 11.22 -7.39 8.23
N MET A 114 10.53 -6.71 7.31
CA MET A 114 10.40 -5.25 7.31
C MET A 114 9.72 -4.74 8.57
N TYR A 115 8.64 -5.39 9.01
CA TYR A 115 7.93 -5.03 10.24
C TYR A 115 8.82 -5.22 11.46
N ALA A 116 9.56 -6.33 11.54
CA ALA A 116 10.51 -6.57 12.62
C ALA A 116 11.62 -5.51 12.67
N ALA A 117 12.17 -5.14 11.51
CA ALA A 117 13.17 -4.07 11.41
C ALA A 117 12.61 -2.73 11.94
N LEU A 118 11.42 -2.33 11.48
CA LEU A 118 10.75 -1.13 11.96
C LEU A 118 10.43 -1.20 13.47
N GLY A 119 9.95 -2.34 13.96
CA GLY A 119 9.64 -2.54 15.37
C GLY A 119 10.87 -2.40 16.27
N ILE A 120 12.03 -2.92 15.83
CA ILE A 120 13.31 -2.74 16.53
C ILE A 120 13.69 -1.25 16.57
N MET A 121 13.54 -0.53 15.46
CA MET A 121 13.81 0.92 15.39
C MET A 121 12.91 1.71 16.37
N LEU A 122 11.61 1.46 16.34
CA LEU A 122 10.64 2.12 17.23
C LEU A 122 10.92 1.80 18.72
N PHE A 123 11.26 0.53 19.02
CA PHE A 123 11.61 0.13 20.38
C PHE A 123 12.91 0.78 20.88
N ASN A 124 13.93 0.87 20.02
CA ASN A 124 15.19 1.54 20.34
C ASN A 124 14.99 3.03 20.64
N ILE A 125 14.09 3.69 19.90
CA ILE A 125 13.74 5.08 20.12
C ILE A 125 13.00 5.25 21.45
N LYS A 126 11.99 4.41 21.74
CA LYS A 126 11.27 4.46 23.04
C LYS A 126 12.21 4.27 24.24
N THR A 127 13.20 3.40 24.09
CA THR A 127 14.15 3.07 25.16
C THR A 127 15.41 3.97 25.18
N LYS A 128 15.53 4.93 24.25
CA LYS A 128 16.67 5.84 24.08
C LYS A 128 18.04 5.11 24.02
N ARG A 129 18.08 3.89 23.46
CA ARG A 129 19.24 2.98 23.54
C ARG A 129 20.30 3.17 22.45
N LEU A 130 19.91 3.44 21.21
CA LEU A 130 20.80 3.39 20.03
C LEU A 130 20.65 4.60 19.11
N SER A 131 19.41 4.99 18.79
CA SER A 131 19.08 5.98 17.75
C SER A 131 18.33 7.19 18.31
N GLY A 132 18.74 7.74 19.46
CA GLY A 132 18.10 8.95 20.03
C GLY A 132 16.56 8.92 19.95
N ASP A 133 15.99 9.99 19.40
CA ASP A 133 14.57 10.22 19.13
C ASP A 133 14.18 10.03 17.65
N LYS A 134 15.01 9.34 16.83
CA LYS A 134 14.85 9.35 15.38
C LYS A 134 15.08 8.02 14.69
N ILE A 135 14.38 7.81 13.58
CA ILE A 135 14.76 6.81 12.57
C ILE A 135 15.90 7.42 11.76
N SER A 136 17.11 6.92 11.96
CA SER A 136 18.34 7.44 11.36
C SER A 136 18.44 7.15 9.85
N ILE A 137 19.32 7.90 9.17
CA ILE A 137 19.68 7.67 7.77
C ILE A 137 20.18 6.23 7.54
N ILE A 138 20.93 5.67 8.51
CA ILE A 138 21.48 4.32 8.42
C ILE A 138 20.35 3.29 8.50
N GLU A 139 19.42 3.46 9.44
CA GLU A 139 18.22 2.62 9.54
C GLU A 139 17.37 2.71 8.26
N GLY A 140 17.23 3.92 7.69
CA GLY A 140 16.59 4.12 6.39
C GLY A 140 17.29 3.36 5.26
N ALA A 141 18.62 3.42 5.20
CA ALA A 141 19.42 2.67 4.22
C ALA A 141 19.26 1.16 4.37
N VAL A 142 19.19 0.65 5.61
CA VAL A 142 18.92 -0.77 5.88
C VAL A 142 17.55 -1.19 5.31
N LEU A 143 16.51 -0.38 5.51
CA LEU A 143 15.18 -0.65 4.94
C LEU A 143 15.19 -0.72 3.41
N ILE A 144 15.91 0.20 2.75
CA ILE A 144 16.07 0.17 1.29
C ILE A 144 16.85 -1.07 0.84
N VAL A 145 17.94 -1.43 1.54
CA VAL A 145 18.71 -2.64 1.20
C VAL A 145 17.84 -3.88 1.33
N LEU A 146 17.04 -4.01 2.38
CA LEU A 146 16.08 -5.10 2.55
C LEU A 146 15.06 -5.13 1.40
N LEU A 147 14.56 -3.96 0.95
CA LEU A 147 13.66 -3.87 -0.20
C LEU A 147 14.33 -4.35 -1.49
N CYS A 148 15.54 -3.87 -1.76
CA CYS A 148 16.30 -4.25 -2.95
C CYS A 148 16.60 -5.76 -2.97
N VAL A 149 16.98 -6.34 -1.84
CA VAL A 149 17.19 -7.79 -1.69
C VAL A 149 15.90 -8.56 -1.95
N TYR A 150 14.77 -8.11 -1.38
CA TYR A 150 13.46 -8.71 -1.62
C TYR A 150 13.08 -8.69 -3.11
N VAL A 151 13.13 -7.51 -3.76
CA VAL A 151 12.77 -7.36 -5.18
C VAL A 151 13.69 -8.19 -6.06
N TYR A 152 15.00 -8.19 -5.78
CA TYR A 152 15.97 -9.00 -6.50
C TYR A 152 15.69 -10.50 -6.36
N TYR A 153 15.43 -10.99 -5.14
CA TYR A 153 15.12 -12.39 -4.88
C TYR A 153 13.81 -12.82 -5.54
N LEU A 154 12.76 -11.99 -5.42
CA LEU A 154 11.46 -12.25 -6.04
C LEU A 154 11.57 -12.34 -7.56
N TYR A 155 12.32 -11.45 -8.19
CA TYR A 155 12.51 -11.46 -9.64
C TYR A 155 13.43 -12.59 -10.10
N THR A 156 14.58 -12.81 -9.47
CA THR A 156 15.59 -13.74 -10.00
C THR A 156 15.31 -15.20 -9.66
N VAL A 157 14.71 -15.47 -8.50
CA VAL A 157 14.48 -16.83 -8.01
C VAL A 157 13.01 -17.21 -8.17
N ILE A 158 12.10 -16.38 -7.68
CA ILE A 158 10.69 -16.77 -7.57
C ILE A 158 9.95 -16.63 -8.89
N SER A 159 10.18 -15.55 -9.65
CA SER A 159 9.50 -15.36 -10.95
C SER A 159 9.86 -16.43 -12.00
N LYS A 160 10.98 -17.13 -11.79
CA LYS A 160 11.51 -18.19 -12.66
C LYS A 160 11.31 -19.59 -12.09
N ASP A 161 10.62 -19.71 -10.95
CA ASP A 161 10.32 -20.98 -10.32
C ASP A 161 9.40 -21.81 -11.22
N LYS A 162 9.75 -23.09 -11.43
CA LYS A 162 9.04 -23.96 -12.38
C LYS A 162 7.58 -24.20 -11.98
N ASP A 163 7.30 -24.32 -10.68
CA ASP A 163 5.95 -24.60 -10.20
C ASP A 163 5.07 -23.34 -10.35
N GLU A 164 5.62 -22.17 -10.04
CA GLU A 164 4.96 -20.87 -10.29
C GLU A 164 4.64 -20.67 -11.77
N LEU A 165 5.61 -20.91 -12.65
CA LEU A 165 5.43 -20.76 -14.10
C LEU A 165 4.42 -21.77 -14.64
N ALA A 166 4.44 -23.02 -14.17
CA ALA A 166 3.48 -24.04 -14.60
C ALA A 166 2.03 -23.68 -14.19
N VAL A 167 1.84 -23.06 -13.03
CA VAL A 167 0.51 -22.55 -12.61
C VAL A 167 0.11 -21.37 -13.50
N PHE A 168 1.01 -20.42 -13.74
CA PHE A 168 0.74 -19.25 -14.57
C PHE A 168 0.45 -19.61 -16.04
N GLU A 169 1.21 -20.52 -16.65
CA GLU A 169 0.97 -20.95 -18.04
C GLU A 169 -0.39 -21.63 -18.22
N LYS A 170 -0.88 -22.35 -17.22
CA LYS A 170 -2.25 -22.90 -17.21
C LYS A 170 -3.31 -21.80 -17.16
N GLU A 171 -3.06 -20.70 -16.44
CA GLU A 171 -3.96 -19.55 -16.36
C GLU A 171 -3.96 -18.77 -17.70
N VAL A 172 -2.78 -18.55 -18.30
CA VAL A 172 -2.58 -17.68 -19.49
C VAL A 172 -2.91 -18.36 -20.82
N SER A 173 -2.79 -19.69 -20.93
CA SER A 173 -3.07 -20.43 -22.18
C SER A 173 -4.52 -20.26 -22.70
N SER A 174 -5.41 -19.64 -21.91
CA SER A 174 -6.76 -19.22 -22.28
C SER A 174 -6.85 -17.84 -22.99
N SER A 175 -5.79 -17.04 -23.02
CA SER A 175 -5.78 -15.64 -23.48
C SER A 175 -4.68 -15.37 -24.53
N SER A 176 -5.00 -15.52 -25.82
CA SER A 176 -4.02 -15.58 -26.92
C SER A 176 -3.56 -14.24 -27.52
N LYS A 177 -3.62 -13.11 -26.81
CA LYS A 177 -3.23 -11.81 -27.40
C LYS A 177 -1.85 -11.35 -26.94
N THR A 178 -0.88 -11.45 -27.85
CA THR A 178 0.45 -10.84 -27.70
C THR A 178 0.32 -9.32 -27.83
N HIS A 179 0.57 -8.62 -26.73
CA HIS A 179 0.56 -7.16 -26.70
C HIS A 179 1.97 -6.56 -26.76
N SER A 180 2.09 -5.38 -27.37
CA SER A 180 3.36 -4.63 -27.38
C SER A 180 3.73 -4.16 -25.96
N ILE A 181 4.96 -4.44 -25.53
CA ILE A 181 5.49 -4.03 -24.21
C ILE A 181 5.44 -2.52 -24.02
N PHE A 182 5.65 -1.76 -25.09
CA PHE A 182 5.60 -0.30 -25.05
C PHE A 182 4.20 0.19 -24.67
N ARG A 183 3.15 -0.43 -25.22
CA ARG A 183 1.76 -0.11 -24.83
C ARG A 183 1.48 -0.48 -23.37
N ALA A 184 2.07 -1.56 -22.88
CA ALA A 184 1.91 -2.00 -21.50
C ALA A 184 2.55 -0.99 -20.52
N ILE A 185 3.80 -0.60 -20.77
CA ILE A 185 4.51 0.40 -19.98
C ILE A 185 3.80 1.76 -20.03
N PHE A 186 3.37 2.20 -21.21
CA PHE A 186 2.61 3.44 -21.37
C PHE A 186 1.32 3.42 -20.53
N LYS A 187 0.56 2.33 -20.57
CA LYS A 187 -0.65 2.17 -19.73
C LYS A 187 -0.32 2.28 -18.25
N ILE A 188 0.74 1.63 -17.78
CA ILE A 188 1.15 1.69 -16.36
C ILE A 188 1.53 3.12 -15.96
N ILE A 189 2.33 3.82 -16.76
CA ILE A 189 2.76 5.19 -16.45
C ILE A 189 1.54 6.13 -16.39
N VAL A 190 0.69 6.11 -17.41
CA VAL A 190 -0.53 6.92 -17.45
C VAL A 190 -1.44 6.57 -16.28
N ALA A 191 -1.53 5.29 -15.91
CA ALA A 191 -2.33 4.85 -14.79
C ALA A 191 -1.83 5.39 -13.45
N VAL A 192 -0.52 5.30 -13.17
CA VAL A 192 0.07 5.83 -11.93
C VAL A 192 -0.20 7.32 -11.81
N LEU A 193 -0.02 8.08 -12.91
CA LEU A 193 -0.32 9.52 -12.93
C LEU A 193 -1.81 9.80 -12.71
N ALA A 194 -2.70 9.05 -13.37
CA ALA A 194 -4.14 9.20 -13.23
C ALA A 194 -4.63 8.82 -11.83
N LEU A 195 -4.05 7.80 -11.20
CA LEU A 195 -4.37 7.39 -9.83
C LEU A 195 -3.90 8.45 -8.82
N ALA A 196 -2.66 8.94 -8.95
CA ALA A 196 -2.12 9.96 -8.05
C ALA A 196 -2.91 11.28 -8.15
N PHE A 197 -3.12 11.79 -9.37
CA PHE A 197 -3.89 13.02 -9.59
C PHE A 197 -5.38 12.82 -9.27
N GLY A 198 -5.95 11.68 -9.66
CA GLY A 198 -7.34 11.34 -9.37
C GLY A 198 -7.62 11.28 -7.87
N SER A 199 -6.68 10.73 -7.08
CA SER A 199 -6.79 10.73 -5.61
C SER A 199 -6.79 12.15 -5.03
N ASP A 200 -5.86 13.00 -5.44
CA ASP A 200 -5.78 14.39 -4.97
C ASP A 200 -7.06 15.18 -5.30
N VAL A 201 -7.56 15.08 -6.55
CA VAL A 201 -8.80 15.73 -6.97
C VAL A 201 -10.01 15.18 -6.20
N PHE A 202 -10.09 13.85 -6.01
CA PHE A 202 -11.16 13.22 -5.24
C PHE A 202 -11.17 13.71 -3.78
N ILE A 203 -10.02 13.69 -3.12
CA ILE A 203 -9.87 14.11 -1.73
C ILE A 203 -10.24 15.59 -1.57
N LYS A 204 -9.79 16.47 -2.47
CA LYS A 204 -10.17 17.89 -2.48
C LYS A 204 -11.69 18.08 -2.58
N GLY A 205 -12.34 17.34 -3.47
CA GLY A 205 -13.79 17.37 -3.60
C GLY A 205 -14.51 16.89 -2.33
N VAL A 206 -14.14 15.72 -1.81
CA VAL A 206 -14.79 15.13 -0.62
C VAL A 206 -14.59 16.01 0.62
N THR A 207 -13.35 16.41 0.90
CA THR A 207 -13.06 17.28 2.05
C THR A 207 -13.74 18.64 1.93
N GLY A 208 -13.81 19.22 0.73
CA GLY A 208 -14.55 20.47 0.48
C GLY A 208 -16.07 20.34 0.69
N ILE A 209 -16.69 19.19 0.37
CA ILE A 209 -18.11 18.95 0.64
C ILE A 209 -18.36 18.87 2.15
N PHE A 210 -17.49 18.15 2.87
CA PHE A 210 -17.72 17.80 4.27
C PHE A 210 -16.98 18.70 5.27
N ARG A 211 -16.34 19.80 4.81
CA ARG A 211 -15.49 20.66 5.64
C ARG A 211 -16.17 21.19 6.90
N ASN A 212 -17.48 21.47 6.84
CA ASN A 212 -18.25 21.96 7.98
C ASN A 212 -18.79 20.85 8.90
N PHE A 213 -18.68 19.59 8.50
CA PHE A 213 -19.21 18.43 9.21
C PHE A 213 -18.12 17.57 9.85
N LEU A 214 -16.87 17.73 9.42
CA LEU A 214 -15.72 16.97 9.89
C LEU A 214 -14.79 17.87 10.70
N SER A 215 -14.17 17.31 11.73
CA SER A 215 -13.09 17.99 12.44
C SER A 215 -11.82 18.02 11.59
N GLU A 216 -10.96 19.01 11.81
CA GLU A 216 -9.65 19.13 11.15
C GLU A 216 -8.80 17.85 11.31
N HIS A 217 -8.91 17.17 12.46
CA HIS A 217 -8.26 15.88 12.70
C HIS A 217 -8.77 14.77 11.78
N ILE A 218 -10.09 14.69 11.58
CA ILE A 218 -10.70 13.70 10.67
C ILE A 218 -10.32 14.02 9.22
N ILE A 219 -10.32 15.30 8.85
CA ILE A 219 -9.86 15.74 7.53
C ILE A 219 -8.40 15.36 7.34
N GLY A 220 -7.52 15.60 8.31
CA GLY A 220 -6.12 15.20 8.28
C GLY A 220 -5.92 13.70 8.11
N PHE A 221 -6.67 12.87 8.85
CA PHE A 221 -6.66 11.41 8.69
C PHE A 221 -7.11 10.98 7.28
N ILE A 222 -8.21 11.55 6.78
CA ILE A 222 -8.74 11.25 5.43
C ILE A 222 -7.73 11.66 4.36
N VAL A 223 -7.12 12.84 4.49
CA VAL A 223 -6.19 13.37 3.48
C VAL A 223 -4.89 12.58 3.46
N VAL A 224 -4.31 12.32 4.64
CA VAL A 224 -3.00 11.69 4.75
C VAL A 224 -3.10 10.18 4.61
N ALA A 225 -3.80 9.48 5.51
CA ALA A 225 -3.75 8.02 5.55
C ALA A 225 -4.69 7.35 4.53
N VAL A 226 -5.93 7.85 4.39
CA VAL A 226 -6.90 7.26 3.45
C VAL A 226 -6.59 7.72 2.02
N GLY A 227 -6.31 9.01 1.85
CA GLY A 227 -6.13 9.66 0.56
C GLY A 227 -4.95 9.13 -0.22
N THR A 228 -3.78 8.98 0.41
CA THR A 228 -2.62 8.42 -0.29
C THR A 228 -2.86 6.97 -0.70
N SER A 229 -3.67 6.21 0.05
CA SER A 229 -3.95 4.78 -0.21
C SER A 229 -5.21 4.50 -1.05
N ILE A 230 -5.84 5.55 -1.61
CA ILE A 230 -6.91 5.40 -2.61
C ILE A 230 -6.43 4.68 -3.89
N PRO A 231 -5.24 4.97 -4.45
CA PRO A 231 -4.67 4.23 -5.57
C PRO A 231 -4.64 2.72 -5.33
N GLU A 232 -4.21 2.28 -4.15
CA GLU A 232 -4.18 0.89 -3.72
C GLU A 232 -5.58 0.31 -3.66
N LEU A 233 -6.51 1.03 -3.02
CA LEU A 233 -7.92 0.63 -2.94
C LEU A 233 -8.50 0.38 -4.33
N VAL A 234 -8.41 1.38 -5.19
CA VAL A 234 -9.01 1.36 -6.52
C VAL A 234 -8.35 0.31 -7.40
N THR A 235 -7.03 0.20 -7.36
CA THR A 235 -6.28 -0.80 -8.12
C THR A 235 -6.64 -2.22 -7.68
N SER A 236 -6.66 -2.48 -6.37
CA SER A 236 -6.97 -3.80 -5.83
C SER A 236 -8.43 -4.19 -6.06
N VAL A 237 -9.36 -3.26 -5.94
CA VAL A 237 -10.78 -3.50 -6.23
C VAL A 237 -11.01 -3.74 -7.72
N ILE A 238 -10.43 -2.93 -8.61
CA ILE A 238 -10.56 -3.13 -10.05
C ILE A 238 -9.91 -4.45 -10.48
N ALA A 239 -8.76 -4.81 -9.93
CA ALA A 239 -8.14 -6.11 -10.15
C ALA A 239 -9.07 -7.25 -9.72
N ALA A 240 -9.67 -7.18 -8.53
CA ALA A 240 -10.63 -8.17 -8.05
C ALA A 240 -11.89 -8.27 -8.95
N VAL A 241 -12.45 -7.12 -9.36
CA VAL A 241 -13.61 -7.07 -10.28
C VAL A 241 -13.28 -7.67 -11.65
N LYS A 242 -12.06 -7.45 -12.15
CA LYS A 242 -11.55 -8.02 -13.40
C LYS A 242 -11.11 -9.49 -13.29
N LYS A 243 -11.28 -10.10 -12.12
CA LYS A 243 -10.88 -11.48 -11.81
C LYS A 243 -9.35 -11.71 -11.77
N GLU A 244 -8.58 -10.65 -11.57
CA GLU A 244 -7.13 -10.68 -11.43
C GLU A 244 -6.73 -10.71 -9.94
N ALA A 245 -7.14 -11.76 -9.22
CA ALA A 245 -6.90 -11.90 -7.77
C ALA A 245 -5.42 -11.76 -7.38
N ASP A 246 -4.53 -12.30 -8.22
CA ASP A 246 -3.08 -12.24 -8.07
C ASP A 246 -2.56 -10.80 -8.02
N ILE A 247 -3.03 -9.95 -8.93
CA ILE A 247 -2.65 -8.54 -8.97
C ILE A 247 -3.19 -7.82 -7.74
N SER A 248 -4.44 -8.12 -7.34
CA SER A 248 -5.07 -7.50 -6.18
C SER A 248 -4.34 -7.82 -4.86
N ILE A 249 -4.12 -9.10 -4.55
CA ILE A 249 -3.42 -9.49 -3.31
C ILE A 249 -1.95 -9.12 -3.35
N GLY A 250 -1.33 -9.23 -4.53
CA GLY A 250 0.04 -8.80 -4.76
C GLY A 250 0.21 -7.31 -4.51
N ASN A 251 -0.71 -6.48 -5.00
CA ASN A 251 -0.70 -5.05 -4.77
C ASN A 251 -0.74 -4.71 -3.27
N ILE A 252 -1.64 -5.36 -2.52
CA ILE A 252 -1.80 -5.10 -1.07
C ILE A 252 -0.54 -5.47 -0.28
N VAL A 253 -0.03 -6.69 -0.48
CA VAL A 253 1.16 -7.17 0.25
C VAL A 253 2.40 -6.41 -0.20
N GLY A 254 2.56 -6.19 -1.50
CA GLY A 254 3.66 -5.44 -2.07
C GLY A 254 3.69 -4.00 -1.55
N SER A 255 2.54 -3.30 -1.52
CA SER A 255 2.45 -1.90 -1.07
C SER A 255 2.89 -1.78 0.39
N ASN A 256 2.54 -2.74 1.25
CA ASN A 256 3.02 -2.74 2.63
C ASN A 256 4.53 -2.89 2.76
N ILE A 257 5.13 -3.71 1.90
CA ILE A 257 6.60 -3.91 1.83
C ILE A 257 7.27 -2.64 1.31
N PHE A 258 6.72 -2.02 0.24
CA PHE A 258 7.23 -0.77 -0.33
C PHE A 258 7.06 0.41 0.62
N ASN A 259 5.99 0.48 1.39
CA ASN A 259 5.77 1.53 2.39
C ASN A 259 6.84 1.49 3.49
N VAL A 260 7.15 0.30 4.03
CA VAL A 260 8.21 0.20 5.06
C VAL A 260 9.60 0.31 4.43
N GLY A 261 9.89 -0.45 3.39
CA GLY A 261 11.22 -0.51 2.79
C GLY A 261 11.60 0.73 1.98
N GLY A 262 10.68 1.19 1.16
CA GLY A 262 10.87 2.27 0.20
C GLY A 262 10.45 3.62 0.76
N VAL A 263 9.19 3.77 1.17
CA VAL A 263 8.67 5.08 1.62
C VAL A 263 9.40 5.56 2.86
N LEU A 264 9.45 4.79 3.95
CA LEU A 264 10.23 5.18 5.14
C LEU A 264 11.72 5.23 4.88
N GLY A 265 12.27 4.24 4.16
CA GLY A 265 13.69 4.16 3.85
C GLY A 265 14.20 5.41 3.11
N ILE A 266 13.55 5.77 2.01
CA ILE A 266 13.88 6.94 1.19
C ILE A 266 13.63 8.23 1.98
N SER A 267 12.50 8.35 2.68
CA SER A 267 12.17 9.56 3.46
C SER A 267 13.20 9.82 4.57
N SER A 268 13.67 8.76 5.23
CA SER A 268 14.71 8.86 6.25
C SER A 268 16.06 9.29 5.68
N MET A 269 16.48 8.66 4.58
CA MET A 269 17.75 9.02 3.93
C MET A 269 17.73 10.45 3.36
N ALA A 270 16.60 10.87 2.79
CA ALA A 270 16.43 12.21 2.24
C ALA A 270 16.45 13.29 3.32
N SER A 271 16.09 12.95 4.56
CA SER A 271 16.08 13.86 5.71
C SER A 271 17.47 14.05 6.33
N PHE A 272 18.52 14.08 5.50
CA PHE A 272 19.91 14.16 5.94
C PHE A 272 20.21 15.40 6.78
N LYS A 273 19.51 16.51 6.51
CA LYS A 273 19.59 17.76 7.28
C LYS A 273 19.27 17.56 8.77
N TYR A 274 18.37 16.63 9.09
CA TYR A 274 17.94 16.30 10.45
C TYR A 274 18.61 15.02 10.98
N GLY A 275 19.45 14.38 10.16
CA GLY A 275 20.07 13.10 10.46
C GLY A 275 19.07 11.93 10.51
N GLY A 276 17.89 12.06 9.91
CA GLY A 276 16.81 11.06 9.93
C GLY A 276 15.42 11.67 10.17
N ILE A 277 14.43 10.81 10.40
CA ILE A 277 13.04 11.17 10.74
C ILE A 277 12.90 11.25 12.26
N ILE A 278 12.65 12.45 12.81
CA ILE A 278 12.52 12.66 14.26
C ILE A 278 11.10 12.26 14.73
N LEU A 279 10.98 11.27 15.60
CA LEU A 279 9.69 10.86 16.12
C LEU A 279 9.23 11.82 17.24
N SER A 280 8.02 12.34 17.10
CA SER A 280 7.39 13.15 18.16
C SER A 280 7.08 12.29 19.39
N GLU A 281 7.49 12.71 20.58
CA GLU A 281 7.14 12.04 21.84
C GLU A 281 5.62 12.04 22.12
N ALA A 282 4.86 12.93 21.46
CA ALA A 282 3.41 13.06 21.66
C ALA A 282 2.58 11.93 21.01
N GLN A 283 3.15 11.14 20.10
CA GLN A 283 2.42 10.10 19.37
C GLN A 283 2.90 8.69 19.75
N ASP A 284 1.96 7.80 20.08
CA ASP A 284 2.28 6.41 20.44
C ASP A 284 2.41 5.52 19.19
N TYR A 285 3.52 5.68 18.47
CA TYR A 285 3.83 4.88 17.27
C TYR A 285 3.88 3.37 17.55
N LEU A 286 4.15 2.95 18.78
CA LEU A 286 4.23 1.52 19.12
C LEU A 286 2.86 0.87 19.20
N MET A 287 1.83 1.61 19.63
CA MET A 287 0.46 1.12 19.59
C MET A 287 0.00 0.95 18.14
N ASP A 288 0.16 1.97 17.30
CA ASP A 288 -0.20 1.92 15.88
C ASP A 288 0.57 0.81 15.15
N PHE A 289 1.88 0.70 15.41
CA PHE A 289 2.70 -0.39 14.89
C PHE A 289 2.22 -1.77 15.35
N SER A 290 1.79 -1.92 16.60
CA SER A 290 1.25 -3.19 17.11
C SER A 290 -0.03 -3.59 16.39
N ILE A 291 -0.90 -2.63 16.07
CA ILE A 291 -2.12 -2.83 15.28
C ILE A 291 -1.75 -3.26 13.85
N MET A 292 -0.75 -2.61 13.24
CA MET A 292 -0.22 -3.00 11.93
C MET A 292 0.31 -4.43 11.90
N VAL A 293 1.10 -4.83 12.91
CA VAL A 293 1.60 -6.20 13.05
C VAL A 293 0.45 -7.18 13.25
N PHE A 294 -0.52 -6.85 14.11
CA PHE A 294 -1.71 -7.68 14.33
C PHE A 294 -2.52 -7.89 13.04
N ALA A 295 -2.74 -6.83 12.25
CA ALA A 295 -3.41 -6.94 10.95
C ALA A 295 -2.65 -7.90 10.01
N GLY A 296 -1.31 -7.76 9.93
CA GLY A 296 -0.46 -8.66 9.17
C GLY A 296 -0.52 -10.12 9.65
N LEU A 297 -0.53 -10.35 10.96
CA LEU A 297 -0.65 -11.69 11.56
C LEU A 297 -2.02 -12.31 11.26
N LEU A 298 -3.09 -11.51 11.29
CA LEU A 298 -4.43 -11.97 10.94
C LEU A 298 -4.50 -12.37 9.46
N LEU A 299 -3.92 -11.55 8.57
CA LEU A 299 -3.75 -11.89 7.16
C LEU A 299 -3.03 -13.22 6.98
N LEU A 300 -1.89 -13.40 7.66
CA LEU A 300 -1.14 -14.65 7.63
C LEU A 300 -2.00 -15.83 8.12
N ALA A 301 -2.68 -15.69 9.25
CA ALA A 301 -3.53 -16.74 9.82
C ALA A 301 -4.66 -17.17 8.86
N PHE A 302 -5.21 -16.23 8.10
CA PHE A 302 -6.28 -16.49 7.13
C PHE A 302 -5.82 -17.08 5.81
N THR A 303 -4.52 -16.97 5.50
CA THR A 303 -3.93 -17.37 4.22
C THR A 303 -2.97 -18.56 4.33
N VAL A 304 -2.48 -18.87 5.53
CA VAL A 304 -1.57 -20.00 5.78
C VAL A 304 -2.18 -21.32 5.31
N ARG A 305 -1.33 -22.22 4.81
CA ARG A 305 -1.70 -23.54 4.25
C ARG A 305 -2.59 -23.46 3.00
N GLY A 306 -2.40 -22.43 2.18
CA GLY A 306 -3.11 -22.28 0.90
C GLY A 306 -4.57 -21.89 1.06
N LYS A 307 -4.98 -21.42 2.24
CA LYS A 307 -6.35 -20.96 2.47
C LYS A 307 -6.61 -19.69 1.65
N SER A 308 -7.82 -19.59 1.12
CA SER A 308 -8.25 -18.41 0.36
C SER A 308 -8.96 -17.38 1.24
N LEU A 309 -8.91 -16.13 0.81
CA LEU A 309 -9.62 -15.00 1.40
C LEU A 309 -10.91 -14.75 0.61
N GLY A 310 -12.02 -15.28 1.11
CA GLY A 310 -13.35 -15.01 0.56
C GLY A 310 -14.11 -13.93 1.34
N LYS A 311 -15.35 -13.66 0.90
CA LYS A 311 -16.21 -12.59 1.42
C LYS A 311 -16.33 -12.54 2.95
N VAL A 312 -16.48 -13.70 3.60
CA VAL A 312 -16.64 -13.77 5.07
C VAL A 312 -15.42 -13.20 5.78
N LYS A 313 -14.21 -13.59 5.36
CA LYS A 313 -12.96 -13.06 5.93
C LYS A 313 -12.78 -11.58 5.57
N GLY A 314 -13.23 -11.17 4.38
CA GLY A 314 -13.28 -9.75 3.99
C GLY A 314 -14.14 -8.91 4.94
N VAL A 315 -15.35 -9.36 5.27
CA VAL A 315 -16.23 -8.69 6.25
C VAL A 315 -15.58 -8.59 7.63
N ILE A 316 -14.88 -9.63 8.09
CA ILE A 316 -14.13 -9.58 9.36
C ILE A 316 -13.09 -8.46 9.36
N PHE A 317 -12.32 -8.32 8.27
CA PHE A 317 -11.34 -7.24 8.12
C PHE A 317 -11.99 -5.85 8.13
N LEU A 318 -13.16 -5.70 7.49
CA LEU A 318 -13.90 -4.44 7.51
C LEU A 318 -14.44 -4.07 8.90
N ILE A 319 -14.92 -5.05 9.67
CA ILE A 319 -15.33 -4.83 11.07
C ILE A 319 -14.14 -4.36 11.91
N ILE A 320 -12.96 -4.96 11.71
CA ILE A 320 -11.73 -4.55 12.39
C ILE A 320 -11.35 -3.11 12.03
N TYR A 321 -11.50 -2.74 10.75
CA TYR A 321 -11.24 -1.35 10.33
C TYR A 321 -12.19 -0.36 11.01
N ILE A 322 -13.49 -0.66 11.08
CA ILE A 322 -14.47 0.18 11.79
C ILE A 322 -14.08 0.34 13.27
N ALA A 323 -13.67 -0.76 13.93
CA ALA A 323 -13.20 -0.72 15.31
C ALA A 323 -11.93 0.13 15.47
N TYR A 324 -10.99 0.03 14.53
CA TYR A 324 -9.76 0.84 14.51
C TYR A 324 -10.05 2.33 14.35
N VAL A 325 -10.92 2.71 13.41
CA VAL A 325 -11.34 4.10 13.23
C VAL A 325 -12.05 4.62 14.48
N ALA A 326 -12.94 3.84 15.10
CA ALA A 326 -13.59 4.21 16.35
C ALA A 326 -12.59 4.42 17.50
N TYR A 327 -11.55 3.59 17.58
CA TYR A 327 -10.45 3.76 18.52
C TYR A 327 -9.69 5.09 18.30
N LEU A 328 -9.28 5.37 17.05
CA LEU A 328 -8.58 6.60 16.70
C LEU A 328 -9.39 7.86 17.02
N LEU A 329 -10.69 7.84 16.72
CA LEU A 329 -11.57 8.97 16.99
C LEU A 329 -11.68 9.27 18.49
N LYS A 330 -11.63 8.23 19.34
CA LYS A 330 -11.69 8.38 20.80
C LYS A 330 -10.38 8.88 21.41
N THR A 331 -9.24 8.44 20.87
CA THR A 331 -7.91 8.84 21.39
C THR A 331 -7.46 10.21 20.90
N THR A 332 -7.96 10.67 19.76
CA THR A 332 -7.62 11.99 19.18
C THR A 332 -8.55 13.12 19.69
N SER A 333 -9.65 12.78 20.37
CA SER A 333 -10.63 13.74 20.92
C SER A 333 -10.28 14.28 22.32
N VAL A 334 -9.00 14.29 22.70
CA VAL A 334 -8.46 14.85 23.96
C VAL A 334 -7.35 15.83 23.62
#